data_AF-A0A975W3I4-F1
#
_entry.id   AF-A0A975W3I4-F1
#
_cell.length_a   1.000
_cell.length_b   1.000
_cell.length_c   1.000
_cell.angle_alpha   90.00
_cell.angle_beta   90.00
_cell.angle_gamma   90.00
#
_symmetry.space_group_name_H-M   'P 1'
#
loop_
_entity.id
_entity.type
_entity.pdbx_description
1 polymer ?
#
loop_
_entity_poly.entity_id
_entity_poly.type
_entity_poly.pdbx_seq_one_letter_code
_entity_poly.pdbx_strand_id
1 'polypeptide(L)'
;MNALDTLDNLVDQAKADAEPKPEAQEVPAATFSIAPDLVAATPMPAAADPDLSVEQHKRLDLLHEYEELSAPARTERNAAIDGFDADWRERWMKLQGDVEDARAKRAESLTAEGVAAHLHDSVLAKETAALVEDFEARKDAAARDMDKTMPRPARWVDFLGEKAQDNPGDPVLESLLEEARKAPDPGIEGFGGVPPKAVTLADLVHSIDQDGQIHYKRGLRTVIHDRGSRLDVQRNDDRDIGAALKISAQKFDLKKGLMLTGDLAFKVKAAEIAGRLGYPLQNSEPEVLMAWKKGRDLNPQLKRAVVPSVERGITGDLAVARPIAERTGPVQLRADPLTIEQADKLGVTPNGDGVVVMPAERVLAAGAAFRETQNAALRVLAQADLRKPDGGVDLGKLKELAPNLTRDGALTELARDVVIVRDDRVIRTREALGPELAPVIGVAYRTAGERARENEEVAASIARAHEAERAQGQAAEQDADAKSLRVRNVDEELEAVAAKKEGREVKDEKREIKSEEVALPGPAVFRSGRTGKTMDMGQGIGL
;
A
#
# COMPACT_ATOMS: atom_id res chain seq x y z
N MET A 1 0.70 -52.00 -2.17
CA MET A 1 1.78 -51.32 -1.44
C MET A 1 1.49 -49.85 -1.66
N ASN A 2 1.21 -49.11 -0.60
CA ASN A 2 0.34 -47.93 -0.73
C ASN A 2 1.16 -46.65 -0.61
N ALA A 3 0.85 -45.66 -1.44
CA ALA A 3 1.54 -44.36 -1.41
C ALA A 3 1.28 -43.53 -0.12
N LEU A 4 0.31 -43.96 0.70
CA LEU A 4 0.11 -43.44 2.06
C LEU A 4 1.30 -43.80 2.96
N ASP A 5 1.80 -45.03 2.86
CA ASP A 5 2.92 -45.54 3.66
C ASP A 5 4.16 -44.63 3.49
N THR A 6 4.40 -44.09 2.29
CA THR A 6 5.54 -43.20 2.00
C THR A 6 5.45 -41.81 2.61
N LEU A 7 4.26 -41.28 2.93
CA LEU A 7 4.12 -39.99 3.60
C LEU A 7 4.16 -40.13 5.12
N ASP A 8 3.50 -41.16 5.68
CA ASP A 8 3.58 -41.42 7.13
C ASP A 8 5.02 -41.78 7.55
N ASN A 9 5.78 -42.53 6.73
CA ASN A 9 7.20 -42.78 7.01
C ASN A 9 8.05 -41.48 6.99
N LEU A 10 7.75 -40.50 6.11
CA LEU A 10 8.44 -39.20 6.15
C LEU A 10 8.08 -38.41 7.42
N VAL A 11 6.82 -38.47 7.86
CA VAL A 11 6.36 -37.85 9.10
C VAL A 11 6.99 -38.50 10.34
N ASP A 12 7.17 -39.83 10.35
CA ASP A 12 7.80 -40.55 11.47
C ASP A 12 9.33 -40.42 11.47
N GLN A 13 9.98 -40.41 10.30
CA GLN A 13 11.42 -40.13 10.22
C GLN A 13 11.74 -38.69 10.67
N ALA A 14 10.87 -37.72 10.37
CA ALA A 14 10.93 -36.36 10.90
C ALA A 14 10.55 -36.22 12.40
N LYS A 15 10.12 -37.30 13.06
CA LYS A 15 10.04 -37.39 14.54
C LYS A 15 11.29 -38.03 15.13
N ALA A 16 11.87 -39.03 14.47
CA ALA A 16 13.05 -39.75 14.95
C ALA A 16 14.29 -38.84 15.06
N ASP A 17 14.48 -37.90 14.13
CA ASP A 17 15.57 -36.91 14.17
C ASP A 17 15.38 -35.82 15.27
N ALA A 18 14.34 -35.92 16.11
CA ALA A 18 13.99 -34.92 17.13
C ALA A 18 14.17 -35.38 18.60
N GLU A 19 14.65 -36.61 18.86
CA GLU A 19 15.05 -37.01 20.23
C GLU A 19 16.46 -36.48 20.58
N PRO A 20 16.64 -35.83 21.74
CA PRO A 20 17.91 -35.21 22.09
C PRO A 20 18.94 -36.24 22.57
N LYS A 21 20.02 -36.42 21.80
CA LYS A 21 21.22 -37.11 22.29
C LYS A 21 22.02 -36.18 23.24
N PRO A 22 22.45 -36.67 24.41
CA PRO A 22 23.28 -35.91 25.34
C PRO A 22 24.78 -35.95 24.97
N GLU A 23 25.59 -35.31 25.82
CA GLU A 23 27.07 -35.31 25.86
C GLU A 23 27.80 -34.41 24.84
N ALA A 24 27.82 -33.14 25.22
CA ALA A 24 28.96 -32.22 25.20
C ALA A 24 30.29 -32.67 24.55
N GLN A 25 30.85 -31.78 23.72
CA GLN A 25 32.29 -31.60 23.61
C GLN A 25 32.63 -30.13 23.84
N GLU A 26 33.48 -29.86 24.85
CA GLU A 26 34.08 -28.54 25.05
C GLU A 26 35.15 -28.30 23.98
N VAL A 27 35.10 -27.13 23.33
CA VAL A 27 36.12 -26.68 22.38
C VAL A 27 36.47 -25.22 22.74
N PRO A 28 37.76 -24.86 22.88
CA PRO A 28 38.14 -23.81 23.84
C PRO A 28 37.93 -22.38 23.34
N ALA A 29 37.83 -21.45 24.31
CA ALA A 29 37.73 -20.02 24.06
C ALA A 29 38.92 -19.46 23.26
N ALA A 30 38.62 -18.74 22.18
CA ALA A 30 39.62 -18.05 21.36
C ALA A 30 40.12 -16.80 22.09
N THR A 31 41.25 -16.92 22.81
CA THR A 31 41.92 -15.80 23.47
C THR A 31 42.49 -14.81 22.47
N PHE A 32 41.80 -13.70 22.22
CA PHE A 32 42.41 -12.52 21.60
C PHE A 32 43.26 -11.78 22.64
N SER A 33 44.57 -12.02 22.60
CA SER A 33 45.52 -11.38 23.51
C SER A 33 45.70 -9.91 23.15
N ILE A 34 45.30 -9.03 24.06
CA ILE A 34 45.78 -7.64 24.09
C ILE A 34 47.29 -7.68 24.44
N ALA A 35 48.07 -6.79 23.83
CA ALA A 35 49.45 -6.49 24.24
C ALA A 35 49.51 -5.04 24.80
N PRO A 36 50.39 -4.73 25.78
CA PRO A 36 50.12 -3.66 26.73
C PRO A 36 51.06 -2.44 26.62
N ASP A 37 50.93 -1.54 27.61
CA ASP A 37 51.70 -0.31 27.87
C ASP A 37 51.47 0.85 26.88
N LEU A 38 51.21 2.08 27.33
CA LEU A 38 51.84 2.77 28.47
C LEU A 38 50.87 3.52 29.41
N VAL A 39 51.04 3.24 30.71
CA VAL A 39 51.05 4.18 31.85
C VAL A 39 49.86 5.14 32.05
N ALA A 40 48.92 4.66 32.86
CA ALA A 40 48.33 5.33 34.03
C ALA A 40 48.23 6.87 34.09
N ALA A 41 46.98 7.36 34.08
CA ALA A 41 46.53 8.47 34.91
C ALA A 41 45.28 8.03 35.71
N THR A 42 45.16 8.50 36.96
CA THR A 42 44.05 8.14 37.88
C THR A 42 42.70 8.65 37.35
N PRO A 43 41.59 7.90 37.46
CA PRO A 43 40.30 8.35 36.96
C PRO A 43 39.79 9.59 37.72
N MET A 44 39.49 10.64 36.96
CA MET A 44 38.51 11.66 37.34
C MET A 44 37.16 11.28 36.69
N PRO A 45 36.01 11.68 37.26
CA PRO A 45 34.71 11.38 36.67
C PRO A 45 34.59 11.93 35.25
N ALA A 46 33.75 11.29 34.43
CA ALA A 46 33.46 11.76 33.09
C ALA A 46 32.99 13.22 33.14
N ALA A 47 33.56 14.06 32.28
CA ALA A 47 33.15 15.45 32.18
C ALA A 47 31.72 15.51 31.62
N ALA A 48 30.80 16.03 32.43
CA ALA A 48 29.47 16.44 32.03
C ALA A 48 29.49 17.23 30.72
N ASP A 49 28.56 16.96 29.80
CA ASP A 49 28.33 17.82 28.64
C ASP A 49 27.88 19.21 29.15
N PRO A 50 28.64 20.28 28.87
CA PRO A 50 28.56 21.52 29.66
C PRO A 50 27.27 22.32 29.49
N ASP A 51 26.44 21.96 28.50
CA ASP A 51 25.15 22.61 28.21
C ASP A 51 23.93 21.90 28.84
N LEU A 52 24.11 20.75 29.51
CA LEU A 52 23.02 20.00 30.14
C LEU A 52 22.75 20.46 31.59
N SER A 53 21.48 20.65 31.92
CA SER A 53 21.02 21.02 33.27
C SER A 53 21.22 19.89 34.30
N VAL A 54 21.10 20.23 35.59
CA VAL A 54 21.19 19.25 36.70
C VAL A 54 20.07 18.21 36.62
N GLU A 55 18.87 18.60 36.18
CA GLU A 55 17.75 17.65 35.98
C GLU A 55 18.01 16.71 34.80
N GLN A 56 18.62 17.22 33.71
CA GLN A 56 18.99 16.41 32.54
C GLN A 56 20.05 15.36 32.86
N HIS A 57 21.10 15.76 33.58
CA HIS A 57 22.09 14.81 34.11
C HIS A 57 21.42 13.73 34.95
N LYS A 58 20.55 14.12 35.89
CA LYS A 58 19.86 13.15 36.75
C LYS A 58 18.90 12.22 35.99
N ARG A 59 18.25 12.68 34.90
CA ARG A 59 17.48 11.82 33.99
C ARG A 59 18.38 10.81 33.25
N LEU A 60 19.56 11.23 32.81
CA LEU A 60 20.56 10.36 32.18
C LEU A 60 21.16 9.35 33.16
N ASP A 61 21.52 9.76 34.38
CA ASP A 61 22.07 8.88 35.42
C ASP A 61 21.09 7.76 35.80
N LEU A 62 19.81 8.10 35.97
CA LEU A 62 18.73 7.12 36.25
C LEU A 62 18.48 6.17 35.07
N LEU A 63 18.62 6.66 33.82
CA LEU A 63 18.57 5.80 32.65
C LEU A 63 19.79 4.88 32.58
N HIS A 64 21.01 5.39 32.83
CA HIS A 64 22.22 4.59 32.85
C HIS A 64 22.17 3.49 33.91
N GLU A 65 21.71 3.78 35.14
CA GLU A 65 21.56 2.75 36.18
C GLU A 65 20.55 1.66 35.79
N TYR A 66 19.40 2.05 35.22
CA TYR A 66 18.44 1.09 34.67
C TYR A 66 19.01 0.29 33.49
N GLU A 67 19.82 0.90 32.64
CA GLU A 67 20.48 0.24 31.52
C GLU A 67 21.55 -0.74 32.00
N GLU A 68 22.37 -0.42 33.00
CA GLU A 68 23.32 -1.36 33.59
C GLU A 68 22.62 -2.61 34.17
N LEU A 69 21.46 -2.43 34.80
CA LEU A 69 20.66 -3.53 35.37
C LEU A 69 19.88 -4.33 34.32
N SER A 70 19.33 -3.66 33.30
CA SER A 70 18.40 -4.28 32.33
C SER A 70 19.05 -4.72 31.02
N ALA A 71 20.17 -4.12 30.61
CA ALA A 71 20.84 -4.43 29.36
C ALA A 71 21.32 -5.88 29.25
N PRO A 72 21.90 -6.55 30.28
CA PRO A 72 22.31 -7.96 30.16
C PRO A 72 21.14 -8.89 29.85
N ALA A 73 20.03 -8.76 30.59
CA ALA A 73 18.80 -9.51 30.35
C ALA A 73 18.15 -9.19 28.99
N ARG A 74 18.28 -7.93 28.52
CA ARG A 74 17.76 -7.48 27.22
C ARG A 74 18.60 -8.01 26.06
N THR A 75 19.93 -7.97 26.15
CA THR A 75 20.82 -8.46 25.10
C THR A 75 20.73 -9.98 24.99
N GLU A 76 20.71 -10.70 26.12
CA GLU A 76 20.45 -12.15 26.15
C GLU A 76 19.10 -12.49 25.49
N ARG A 77 18.00 -11.86 25.92
CA ARG A 77 16.66 -12.08 25.33
C ARG A 77 16.65 -11.80 23.83
N ASN A 78 17.21 -10.66 23.41
CA ASN A 78 17.16 -10.26 22.00
C ASN A 78 18.05 -11.16 21.12
N ALA A 79 19.25 -11.52 21.58
CA ALA A 79 20.12 -12.46 20.88
C ALA A 79 19.50 -13.87 20.80
N ALA A 80 18.79 -14.30 21.83
CA ALA A 80 18.04 -15.54 21.81
C ALA A 80 16.91 -15.50 20.75
N ILE A 81 16.15 -14.40 20.67
CA ILE A 81 15.15 -14.19 19.61
C ILE A 81 15.80 -14.16 18.22
N ASP A 82 16.96 -13.51 18.04
CA ASP A 82 17.69 -13.48 16.77
C ASP A 82 18.17 -14.87 16.34
N GLY A 83 18.70 -15.67 17.29
CA GLY A 83 19.10 -17.06 17.04
C GLY A 83 17.91 -17.96 16.66
N PHE A 84 16.77 -17.79 17.35
CA PHE A 84 15.53 -18.48 17.03
C PHE A 84 15.00 -18.12 15.64
N ASP A 85 14.95 -16.84 15.29
CA ASP A 85 14.52 -16.41 13.95
C ASP A 85 15.55 -16.71 12.85
N ALA A 86 16.81 -16.98 13.19
CA ALA A 86 17.80 -17.53 12.25
C ALA A 86 17.57 -19.02 11.98
N ASP A 87 17.50 -19.85 13.03
CA ASP A 87 17.22 -21.29 12.94
C ASP A 87 15.90 -21.56 12.20
N TRP A 88 14.81 -20.90 12.61
CA TRP A 88 13.52 -21.05 11.94
C TRP A 88 13.48 -20.46 10.52
N ARG A 89 14.43 -19.59 10.13
CA ARG A 89 14.59 -19.15 8.73
C ARG A 89 15.33 -20.21 7.91
N GLU A 90 16.35 -20.85 8.45
CA GLU A 90 17.03 -21.98 7.78
C GLU A 90 16.08 -23.17 7.59
N ARG A 91 15.35 -23.56 8.63
CA ARG A 91 14.31 -24.60 8.54
C ARG A 91 13.21 -24.26 7.52
N TRP A 92 12.85 -22.97 7.39
CA TRP A 92 11.89 -22.54 6.37
C TRP A 92 12.46 -22.66 4.95
N MET A 93 13.71 -22.21 4.72
CA MET A 93 14.36 -22.36 3.41
C MET A 93 14.48 -23.83 3.00
N LYS A 94 14.82 -24.73 3.94
CA LYS A 94 14.81 -26.18 3.70
C LYS A 94 13.40 -26.68 3.33
N LEU A 95 12.39 -26.33 4.13
CA LEU A 95 11.00 -26.72 3.87
C LEU A 95 10.50 -26.23 2.50
N GLN A 96 10.91 -25.03 2.04
CA GLN A 96 10.55 -24.54 0.71
C GLN A 96 11.10 -25.46 -0.40
N GLY A 97 12.37 -25.88 -0.29
CA GLY A 97 12.94 -26.87 -1.20
C GLY A 97 12.20 -28.21 -1.15
N ASP A 98 11.99 -28.77 0.06
CA ASP A 98 11.27 -30.03 0.27
C ASP A 98 9.83 -29.96 -0.30
N VAL A 99 9.17 -28.80 -0.21
CA VAL A 99 7.82 -28.52 -0.76
C VAL A 99 7.81 -28.44 -2.28
N GLU A 100 8.80 -27.82 -2.91
CA GLU A 100 8.90 -27.74 -4.37
C GLU A 100 9.15 -29.14 -4.97
N ASP A 101 10.06 -29.90 -4.35
CA ASP A 101 10.37 -31.29 -4.70
C ASP A 101 9.14 -32.21 -4.52
N ALA A 102 8.38 -32.04 -3.44
CA ALA A 102 7.13 -32.75 -3.20
C ALA A 102 6.02 -32.35 -4.19
N ARG A 103 5.90 -31.06 -4.54
CA ARG A 103 4.94 -30.57 -5.54
C ARG A 103 5.19 -31.19 -6.92
N ALA A 104 6.45 -31.26 -7.37
CA ALA A 104 6.81 -31.87 -8.63
C ALA A 104 6.40 -33.35 -8.69
N LYS A 105 6.84 -34.14 -7.69
CA LYS A 105 6.51 -35.58 -7.57
C LYS A 105 5.00 -35.82 -7.47
N ARG A 106 4.27 -34.96 -6.74
CA ARG A 106 2.81 -35.07 -6.64
C ARG A 106 2.12 -34.73 -7.96
N ALA A 107 2.55 -33.71 -8.71
CA ALA A 107 2.00 -33.39 -10.03
C ALA A 107 2.13 -34.55 -11.03
N GLU A 108 3.28 -35.24 -11.04
CA GLU A 108 3.46 -36.48 -11.82
C GLU A 108 2.46 -37.56 -11.39
N SER A 109 2.31 -37.80 -10.08
CA SER A 109 1.33 -38.79 -9.59
C SER A 109 -0.13 -38.41 -9.89
N LEU A 110 -0.51 -37.13 -9.81
CA LEU A 110 -1.86 -36.64 -10.17
C LEU A 110 -2.13 -36.82 -11.68
N THR A 111 -1.11 -36.70 -12.51
CA THR A 111 -1.18 -37.02 -13.94
C THR A 111 -1.41 -38.52 -14.16
N ALA A 112 -0.70 -39.38 -13.43
CA ALA A 112 -0.86 -40.84 -13.49
C ALA A 112 -2.19 -41.34 -12.89
N GLU A 113 -2.73 -40.65 -11.89
CA GLU A 113 -4.07 -40.84 -11.31
C GLU A 113 -5.20 -40.41 -12.27
N GLY A 114 -4.87 -39.76 -13.39
CA GLY A 114 -5.84 -39.28 -14.38
C GLY A 114 -6.59 -38.01 -13.97
N VAL A 115 -6.09 -37.27 -12.97
CA VAL A 115 -6.68 -36.01 -12.53
C VAL A 115 -6.45 -34.94 -13.60
N ALA A 116 -7.50 -34.18 -13.95
CA ALA A 116 -7.41 -33.12 -14.95
C ALA A 116 -6.44 -32.01 -14.52
N ALA A 117 -5.58 -31.56 -15.44
CA ALA A 117 -4.47 -30.65 -15.14
C ALA A 117 -4.91 -29.33 -14.46
N HIS A 118 -6.08 -28.78 -14.80
CA HIS A 118 -6.61 -27.55 -14.19
C HIS A 118 -6.97 -27.70 -12.69
N LEU A 119 -6.97 -28.93 -12.17
CA LEU A 119 -7.22 -29.23 -10.76
C LEU A 119 -5.93 -29.46 -9.97
N HIS A 120 -4.78 -29.68 -10.61
CA HIS A 120 -3.51 -30.01 -9.95
C HIS A 120 -3.12 -28.91 -8.97
N ASP A 121 -3.07 -27.65 -9.42
CA ASP A 121 -2.77 -26.47 -8.58
C ASP A 121 -3.65 -26.38 -7.33
N SER A 122 -4.90 -26.84 -7.42
CA SER A 122 -5.90 -26.77 -6.35
C SER A 122 -5.70 -27.87 -5.30
N VAL A 123 -5.25 -29.06 -5.72
CA VAL A 123 -4.83 -30.13 -4.80
C VAL A 123 -3.50 -29.77 -4.14
N LEU A 124 -2.51 -29.37 -4.95
CA LEU A 124 -1.17 -28.98 -4.51
C LEU A 124 -1.19 -27.76 -3.57
N ALA A 125 -2.06 -26.77 -3.81
CA ALA A 125 -2.25 -25.65 -2.88
C ALA A 125 -2.73 -26.11 -1.50
N LYS A 126 -3.65 -27.08 -1.41
CA LYS A 126 -4.12 -27.62 -0.11
C LYS A 126 -3.03 -28.41 0.60
N GLU A 127 -2.32 -29.27 -0.13
CA GLU A 127 -1.27 -30.11 0.44
C GLU A 127 -0.09 -29.26 0.95
N THR A 128 0.38 -28.28 0.16
CA THR A 128 1.37 -27.30 0.61
C THR A 128 0.88 -26.44 1.77
N ALA A 129 -0.39 -25.98 1.76
CA ALA A 129 -0.93 -25.19 2.86
C ALA A 129 -0.95 -25.97 4.18
N ALA A 130 -1.13 -27.30 4.15
CA ALA A 130 -1.08 -28.14 5.33
C ALA A 130 0.35 -28.27 5.90
N LEU A 131 1.36 -28.43 5.03
CA LEU A 131 2.78 -28.44 5.43
C LEU A 131 3.22 -27.11 6.06
N VAL A 132 2.78 -25.98 5.48
CA VAL A 132 3.04 -24.64 6.02
C VAL A 132 2.28 -24.41 7.34
N GLU A 133 1.04 -24.90 7.47
CA GLU A 133 0.27 -24.81 8.72
C GLU A 133 0.94 -25.58 9.87
N ASP A 134 1.45 -26.79 9.62
CA ASP A 134 2.16 -27.57 10.63
C ASP A 134 3.51 -26.91 11.01
N PHE A 135 4.27 -26.40 10.04
CA PHE A 135 5.48 -25.63 10.32
C PHE A 135 5.21 -24.38 11.17
N GLU A 136 4.19 -23.61 10.84
CA GLU A 136 3.77 -22.44 11.62
C GLU A 136 3.32 -22.81 13.04
N ALA A 137 2.64 -23.94 13.21
CA ALA A 137 2.20 -24.44 14.51
C ALA A 137 3.38 -24.91 15.37
N ARG A 138 4.34 -25.62 14.78
CA ARG A 138 5.60 -26.01 15.44
C ARG A 138 6.42 -24.77 15.85
N LYS A 139 6.48 -23.72 15.02
CA LYS A 139 7.15 -22.45 15.38
C LYS A 139 6.43 -21.72 16.52
N ASP A 140 5.10 -21.63 16.50
CA ASP A 140 4.31 -21.02 17.58
C ASP A 140 4.48 -21.78 18.91
N ALA A 141 4.52 -23.12 18.88
CA ALA A 141 4.81 -23.93 20.06
C ALA A 141 6.23 -23.68 20.61
N ALA A 142 7.26 -23.76 19.76
CA ALA A 142 8.65 -23.56 20.19
C ALA A 142 8.88 -22.13 20.73
N ALA A 143 8.26 -21.12 20.12
CA ALA A 143 8.31 -19.74 20.60
C ALA A 143 7.63 -19.56 21.97
N ARG A 144 6.51 -20.25 22.22
CA ARG A 144 5.82 -20.24 23.52
C ARG A 144 6.61 -20.92 24.63
N ASP A 145 7.35 -21.98 24.31
CA ASP A 145 8.22 -22.63 25.28
C ASP A 145 9.46 -21.77 25.59
N MET A 146 9.99 -21.08 24.58
CA MET A 146 11.08 -20.13 24.73
C MET A 146 10.69 -18.87 25.55
N ASP A 147 9.47 -18.33 25.39
CA ASP A 147 8.99 -17.17 26.17
C ASP A 147 8.75 -17.47 27.67
N LYS A 148 8.78 -18.75 28.06
CA LYS A 148 8.78 -19.20 29.47
C LYS A 148 10.19 -19.19 30.08
N THR A 149 11.23 -19.45 29.29
CA THR A 149 12.61 -19.63 29.76
C THR A 149 13.49 -18.39 29.57
N MET A 150 13.21 -17.57 28.56
CA MET A 150 13.96 -16.32 28.33
C MET A 150 13.84 -15.35 29.52
N PRO A 151 14.90 -14.59 29.84
CA PRO A 151 14.85 -13.57 30.86
C PRO A 151 13.83 -12.48 30.53
N ARG A 152 13.37 -11.80 31.58
CA ARG A 152 12.45 -10.67 31.54
C ARG A 152 13.12 -9.50 32.26
N PRO A 153 13.72 -8.55 31.52
CA PRO A 153 14.14 -7.26 32.09
C PRO A 153 13.05 -6.64 32.97
N ALA A 154 13.48 -5.97 34.05
CA ALA A 154 12.59 -5.11 34.84
C ALA A 154 11.97 -4.03 33.94
N ARG A 155 10.75 -3.56 34.26
CA ARG A 155 10.10 -2.47 33.51
C ARG A 155 10.57 -1.14 34.06
N TRP A 156 10.66 -0.12 33.19
CA TRP A 156 11.03 1.23 33.60
C TRP A 156 10.10 1.80 34.69
N VAL A 157 8.79 1.55 34.56
CA VAL A 157 7.77 1.93 35.55
C VAL A 157 8.01 1.31 36.93
N ASP A 158 8.47 0.05 36.96
CA ASP A 158 8.65 -0.71 38.20
C ASP A 158 9.96 -0.27 38.89
N PHE A 159 11.06 -0.14 38.13
CA PHE A 159 12.34 0.40 38.59
C PHE A 159 12.20 1.83 39.15
N LEU A 160 11.51 2.74 38.43
CA LEU A 160 11.22 4.08 38.94
C LEU A 160 10.35 4.03 40.20
N GLY A 161 9.42 3.07 40.29
CA GLY A 161 8.57 2.85 41.45
C GLY A 161 9.34 2.41 42.69
N GLU A 162 10.39 1.61 42.54
CA GLU A 162 11.32 1.25 43.61
C GLU A 162 12.20 2.45 43.99
N LYS A 163 12.83 3.11 43.01
CA LYS A 163 13.70 4.28 43.25
C LYS A 163 12.99 5.46 43.92
N ALA A 164 11.70 5.67 43.63
CA ALA A 164 10.88 6.69 44.28
C ALA A 164 10.43 6.32 45.70
N GLN A 165 10.49 5.05 46.10
CA GLN A 165 10.33 4.63 47.50
C GLN A 165 11.62 4.86 48.30
N ASP A 166 12.78 4.61 47.70
CA ASP A 166 14.09 4.91 48.30
C ASP A 166 14.37 6.41 48.43
N ASN A 167 13.87 7.23 47.49
CA ASN A 167 14.11 8.67 47.41
C ASN A 167 12.78 9.48 47.36
N PRO A 168 12.02 9.53 48.47
CA PRO A 168 10.71 10.18 48.50
C PRO A 168 10.81 11.71 48.36
N GLY A 169 9.98 12.30 47.49
CA GLY A 169 9.91 13.75 47.25
C GLY A 169 10.91 14.28 46.22
N ASP A 170 11.49 13.40 45.39
CA ASP A 170 12.38 13.78 44.29
C ASP A 170 11.58 14.14 43.01
N PRO A 171 11.54 15.42 42.60
CA PRO A 171 10.69 15.87 41.49
C PRO A 171 11.10 15.27 40.13
N VAL A 172 12.35 14.84 39.97
CA VAL A 172 12.81 14.20 38.72
C VAL A 172 12.25 12.78 38.63
N LEU A 173 12.31 12.00 39.72
CA LEU A 173 11.70 10.67 39.79
C LEU A 173 10.17 10.75 39.64
N GLU A 174 9.51 11.69 40.31
CA GLU A 174 8.06 11.88 40.19
C GLU A 174 7.63 12.24 38.75
N SER A 175 8.36 13.13 38.06
CA SER A 175 8.12 13.44 36.64
C SER A 175 8.31 12.21 35.75
N LEU A 176 9.44 11.51 35.87
CA LEU A 176 9.72 10.32 35.05
C LEU A 176 8.69 9.21 35.27
N LEU A 177 8.25 9.01 36.52
CA LEU A 177 7.27 8.01 36.90
C LEU A 177 5.85 8.39 36.43
N GLU A 178 5.48 9.67 36.40
CA GLU A 178 4.28 10.14 35.72
C GLU A 178 4.35 9.92 34.19
N GLU A 179 5.49 10.23 33.57
CA GLU A 179 5.69 10.06 32.12
C GLU A 179 5.60 8.58 31.72
N ALA A 180 6.27 7.70 32.46
CA ALA A 180 6.25 6.25 32.28
C ALA A 180 4.86 5.66 32.59
N ARG A 181 4.06 6.24 33.50
CA ARG A 181 2.65 5.83 33.70
C ARG A 181 1.72 6.29 32.57
N LYS A 182 2.03 7.41 31.90
CA LYS A 182 1.23 7.95 30.77
C LYS A 182 1.54 7.27 29.45
N ALA A 183 2.77 6.76 29.29
CA ALA A 183 3.19 5.91 28.18
C ALA A 183 3.89 4.65 28.75
N PRO A 184 3.13 3.70 29.32
CA PRO A 184 3.71 2.50 29.92
C PRO A 184 4.37 1.64 28.86
N ASP A 185 5.60 1.19 29.13
CA ASP A 185 6.29 0.24 28.27
C ASP A 185 5.36 -0.94 27.94
N PRO A 186 5.20 -1.31 26.66
CA PRO A 186 4.43 -2.48 26.28
C PRO A 186 5.12 -3.70 26.87
N GLY A 187 4.59 -4.19 27.99
CA GLY A 187 5.25 -5.16 28.83
C GLY A 187 5.63 -6.43 28.08
N ILE A 188 6.62 -7.15 28.60
CA ILE A 188 7.10 -8.44 28.09
C ILE A 188 6.14 -9.58 28.48
N GLU A 189 4.85 -9.32 28.24
CA GLU A 189 3.78 -10.29 28.09
C GLU A 189 3.86 -10.80 26.65
N GLY A 190 4.71 -11.79 26.38
CA GLY A 190 4.88 -12.35 25.03
C GLY A 190 3.63 -13.09 24.57
N PHE A 191 3.43 -14.31 25.07
CA PHE A 191 2.25 -15.14 24.74
C PHE A 191 1.14 -15.12 25.81
N GLY A 192 1.17 -14.15 26.73
CA GLY A 192 0.25 -14.05 27.86
C GLY A 192 -1.23 -14.01 27.44
N GLY A 193 -2.02 -15.01 27.86
CA GLY A 193 -3.46 -15.09 27.59
C GLY A 193 -3.87 -15.40 26.15
N VAL A 194 -2.95 -15.43 25.17
CA VAL A 194 -3.27 -15.69 23.76
C VAL A 194 -3.26 -17.20 23.49
N PRO A 195 -4.33 -17.80 22.93
CA PRO A 195 -4.35 -19.23 22.61
C PRO A 195 -3.31 -19.61 21.52
N PRO A 196 -2.92 -20.90 21.41
CA PRO A 196 -2.08 -21.41 20.33
C PRO A 196 -2.64 -21.13 18.92
N LYS A 197 -1.78 -21.09 17.91
CA LYS A 197 -2.21 -21.02 16.50
C LYS A 197 -3.12 -22.20 16.16
N ALA A 198 -4.29 -21.90 15.58
CA ALA A 198 -5.27 -22.91 15.23
C ALA A 198 -4.86 -23.71 13.98
N VAL A 199 -4.91 -25.04 14.10
CA VAL A 199 -4.80 -26.02 13.01
C VAL A 199 -6.18 -26.25 12.38
N THR A 200 -6.28 -26.03 11.07
CA THR A 200 -7.55 -25.87 10.34
C THR A 200 -7.69 -26.79 9.12
N LEU A 201 -6.58 -27.30 8.58
CA LEU A 201 -6.48 -28.09 7.34
C LEU A 201 -6.31 -29.60 7.56
N ALA A 202 -5.94 -30.03 8.77
CA ALA A 202 -5.64 -31.43 9.09
C ALA A 202 -6.85 -32.38 8.84
N ASP A 203 -8.04 -31.99 9.28
CA ASP A 203 -9.31 -32.71 9.08
C ASP A 203 -10.09 -32.24 7.83
N LEU A 204 -9.41 -31.55 6.91
CA LEU A 204 -10.00 -31.08 5.65
C LEU A 204 -9.58 -32.00 4.49
N VAL A 205 -10.55 -32.67 3.89
CA VAL A 205 -10.35 -33.63 2.79
C VAL A 205 -10.82 -33.00 1.47
N HIS A 206 -10.03 -33.11 0.40
CA HIS A 206 -10.48 -32.67 -0.92
C HIS A 206 -11.32 -33.77 -1.60
N SER A 207 -12.29 -33.39 -2.41
CA SER A 207 -13.03 -34.30 -3.27
C SER A 207 -13.34 -33.62 -4.60
N ILE A 208 -13.10 -34.32 -5.70
CA ILE A 208 -13.42 -33.84 -7.05
C ILE A 208 -14.86 -34.24 -7.37
N ASP A 209 -15.65 -33.31 -7.88
CA ASP A 209 -17.04 -33.55 -8.29
C ASP A 209 -17.14 -33.99 -9.76
N GLN A 210 -18.29 -34.53 -10.16
CA GLN A 210 -18.55 -34.93 -11.54
C GLN A 210 -18.44 -33.75 -12.54
N ASP A 211 -18.77 -32.54 -12.07
CA ASP A 211 -18.60 -31.28 -12.81
C ASP A 211 -17.15 -30.77 -12.90
N GLY A 212 -16.17 -31.54 -12.41
CA GLY A 212 -14.75 -31.17 -12.49
C GLY A 212 -14.36 -29.95 -11.63
N GLN A 213 -15.04 -29.76 -10.49
CA GLN A 213 -14.73 -28.78 -9.44
C GLN A 213 -14.18 -29.49 -8.19
N ILE A 214 -13.42 -28.78 -7.34
CA ILE A 214 -12.92 -29.33 -6.07
C ILE A 214 -13.75 -28.80 -4.90
N HIS A 215 -14.21 -29.73 -4.07
CA HIS A 215 -14.95 -29.46 -2.85
C HIS A 215 -14.14 -29.93 -1.65
N TYR A 216 -13.76 -28.99 -0.78
CA TYR A 216 -13.09 -29.32 0.47
C TYR A 216 -14.15 -29.62 1.55
N LYS A 217 -14.08 -30.83 2.11
CA LYS A 217 -15.04 -31.40 3.05
C LYS A 217 -14.42 -31.59 4.43
N ARG A 218 -15.21 -31.30 5.46
CA ARG A 218 -14.90 -31.54 6.87
C ARG A 218 -15.90 -32.58 7.38
N GLY A 219 -15.45 -33.83 7.51
CA GLY A 219 -16.35 -34.99 7.63
C GLY A 219 -17.31 -35.08 6.44
N LEU A 220 -18.62 -35.17 6.70
CA LEU A 220 -19.66 -35.32 5.67
C LEU A 220 -20.13 -34.01 5.02
N ARG A 221 -19.57 -32.84 5.38
CA ARG A 221 -20.03 -31.52 4.89
C ARG A 221 -18.96 -30.84 4.03
N THR A 222 -19.34 -30.35 2.85
CA THR A 222 -18.50 -29.41 2.09
C THR A 222 -18.49 -28.06 2.81
N VAL A 223 -17.31 -27.53 3.09
CA VAL A 223 -17.13 -26.23 3.78
C VAL A 223 -16.61 -25.15 2.84
N ILE A 224 -15.80 -25.52 1.84
CA ILE A 224 -15.22 -24.59 0.84
C ILE A 224 -15.38 -25.22 -0.55
N HIS A 225 -15.82 -24.42 -1.52
CA HIS A 225 -15.94 -24.80 -2.93
C HIS A 225 -14.84 -24.08 -3.71
N ASP A 226 -14.01 -24.82 -4.43
CA ASP A 226 -12.95 -24.29 -5.27
C ASP A 226 -13.40 -24.21 -6.73
N ARG A 227 -13.45 -22.98 -7.26
CA ARG A 227 -13.83 -22.67 -8.64
C ARG A 227 -12.62 -22.31 -9.51
N GLY A 228 -11.42 -22.69 -9.10
CA GLY A 228 -10.17 -22.30 -9.75
C GLY A 228 -9.77 -20.87 -9.39
N SER A 229 -10.53 -19.90 -9.90
CA SER A 229 -10.27 -18.46 -9.74
C SER A 229 -10.67 -17.87 -8.38
N ARG A 230 -11.39 -18.62 -7.54
CA ARG A 230 -11.79 -18.23 -6.17
C ARG A 230 -12.14 -19.44 -5.32
N LEU A 231 -12.07 -19.25 -4.00
CA LEU A 231 -12.61 -20.17 -2.99
C LEU A 231 -13.87 -19.56 -2.36
N ASP A 232 -15.01 -20.23 -2.50
CA ASP A 232 -16.28 -19.81 -1.88
C ASP A 232 -16.52 -20.61 -0.58
N VAL A 233 -16.52 -19.95 0.56
CA VAL A 233 -16.74 -20.56 1.89
C VAL A 233 -18.24 -20.59 2.21
N GLN A 234 -18.79 -21.74 2.62
CA GLN A 234 -20.24 -21.86 2.89
C GLN A 234 -20.71 -21.13 4.16
N ARG A 235 -19.81 -20.83 5.11
CA ARG A 235 -20.16 -20.37 6.45
C ARG A 235 -19.20 -19.31 6.97
N ASN A 236 -19.72 -18.38 7.78
CA ASN A 236 -18.92 -17.37 8.47
C ASN A 236 -18.27 -17.94 9.76
N ASP A 237 -17.74 -19.17 9.67
CA ASP A 237 -17.11 -19.92 10.76
C ASP A 237 -15.58 -19.76 10.69
N ASP A 238 -14.97 -19.16 11.72
CA ASP A 238 -13.57 -18.71 11.74
C ASP A 238 -12.56 -19.79 11.31
N ARG A 239 -12.85 -21.06 11.60
CA ARG A 239 -12.01 -22.22 11.27
C ARG A 239 -11.99 -22.53 9.76
N ASP A 240 -13.12 -22.41 9.09
CA ASP A 240 -13.26 -22.67 7.65
C ASP A 240 -12.80 -21.46 6.83
N ILE A 241 -12.99 -20.25 7.36
CA ILE A 241 -12.38 -19.02 6.81
C ILE A 241 -10.84 -19.10 6.89
N GLY A 242 -10.29 -19.49 8.05
CA GLY A 242 -8.85 -19.66 8.22
C GLY A 242 -8.26 -20.71 7.27
N ALA A 243 -8.94 -21.85 7.10
CA ALA A 243 -8.58 -22.86 6.12
C ALA A 243 -8.58 -22.31 4.67
N ALA A 244 -9.65 -21.60 4.27
CA ALA A 244 -9.75 -21.01 2.94
C ALA A 244 -8.67 -19.96 2.68
N LEU A 245 -8.32 -19.13 3.68
CA LEU A 245 -7.24 -18.15 3.57
C LEU A 245 -5.87 -18.81 3.42
N LYS A 246 -5.59 -19.90 4.16
CA LYS A 246 -4.33 -20.65 4.05
C LYS A 246 -4.17 -21.34 2.68
N ILE A 247 -5.24 -21.91 2.12
CA ILE A 247 -5.22 -22.46 0.75
C ILE A 247 -5.07 -21.32 -0.28
N SER A 248 -5.78 -20.21 -0.09
CA SER A 248 -5.68 -19.01 -0.95
C SER A 248 -4.25 -18.47 -1.03
N ALA A 249 -3.53 -18.45 0.09
CA ALA A 249 -2.14 -18.01 0.19
C ALA A 249 -1.15 -18.88 -0.61
N GLN A 250 -1.50 -20.13 -0.92
CA GLN A 250 -0.69 -21.05 -1.73
C GLN A 250 -1.14 -21.13 -3.20
N LYS A 251 -2.21 -20.41 -3.56
CA LYS A 251 -2.87 -20.45 -4.88
C LYS A 251 -2.88 -19.09 -5.60
N PHE A 252 -2.93 -17.99 -4.86
CA PHE A 252 -3.02 -16.64 -5.40
C PHE A 252 -1.78 -15.80 -5.07
N ASP A 253 -1.53 -14.78 -5.88
CA ASP A 253 -0.37 -13.90 -5.75
C ASP A 253 -0.47 -12.98 -4.52
N LEU A 254 0.15 -13.41 -3.42
CA LEU A 254 0.24 -12.66 -2.17
C LEU A 254 0.89 -11.27 -2.32
N LYS A 255 1.71 -11.01 -3.36
CA LYS A 255 2.30 -9.67 -3.58
C LYS A 255 1.25 -8.64 -3.98
N LYS A 256 0.17 -9.08 -4.62
CA LYS A 256 -1.02 -8.26 -4.91
C LYS A 256 -1.99 -8.20 -3.74
N GLY A 257 -1.86 -9.10 -2.76
CA GLY A 257 -2.79 -9.28 -1.65
C GLY A 257 -4.07 -10.05 -2.04
N LEU A 258 -4.78 -10.55 -1.03
CA LEU A 258 -6.03 -11.29 -1.20
C LEU A 258 -7.21 -10.32 -1.34
N MET A 259 -8.15 -10.61 -2.24
CA MET A 259 -9.39 -9.84 -2.41
C MET A 259 -10.56 -10.55 -1.72
N LEU A 260 -11.06 -9.98 -0.63
CA LEU A 260 -12.21 -10.53 0.10
C LEU A 260 -13.51 -10.07 -0.55
N THR A 261 -14.33 -11.02 -0.98
CA THR A 261 -15.67 -10.79 -1.55
C THR A 261 -16.73 -11.51 -0.71
N GLY A 262 -17.98 -11.06 -0.80
CA GLY A 262 -19.07 -11.49 0.09
C GLY A 262 -19.72 -10.32 0.83
N ASP A 263 -20.48 -10.63 1.87
CA ASP A 263 -21.10 -9.65 2.76
C ASP A 263 -20.08 -8.99 3.72
N LEU A 264 -20.50 -7.88 4.33
CA LEU A 264 -19.63 -7.10 5.23
C LEU A 264 -19.20 -7.88 6.48
N ALA A 265 -20.07 -8.73 7.04
CA ALA A 265 -19.74 -9.51 8.25
C ALA A 265 -18.76 -10.65 7.94
N PHE A 266 -18.84 -11.27 6.76
CA PHE A 266 -17.82 -12.18 6.26
C PHE A 266 -16.49 -11.46 6.01
N LYS A 267 -16.50 -10.33 5.28
CA LYS A 267 -15.27 -9.56 4.99
C LYS A 267 -14.55 -9.10 6.27
N VAL A 268 -15.28 -8.58 7.25
CA VAL A 268 -14.71 -8.13 8.54
C VAL A 268 -14.07 -9.28 9.30
N LYS A 269 -14.74 -10.44 9.42
CA LYS A 269 -14.14 -11.64 10.04
C LYS A 269 -12.91 -12.13 9.26
N ALA A 270 -13.04 -12.31 7.96
CA ALA A 270 -11.97 -12.81 7.10
C ALA A 270 -10.76 -11.88 7.09
N ALA A 271 -10.97 -10.57 7.20
CA ALA A 271 -9.89 -9.60 7.34
C ALA A 271 -9.19 -9.67 8.70
N GLU A 272 -9.93 -9.82 9.81
CA GLU A 272 -9.30 -10.01 11.13
C GLU A 272 -8.48 -11.32 11.17
N ILE A 273 -8.98 -12.40 10.57
CA ILE A 273 -8.25 -13.67 10.46
C ILE A 273 -7.03 -13.53 9.53
N ALA A 274 -7.16 -12.89 8.36
CA ALA A 274 -6.04 -12.60 7.47
C ALA A 274 -4.98 -11.72 8.13
N GLY A 275 -5.38 -10.76 8.96
CA GLY A 275 -4.48 -9.93 9.76
C GLY A 275 -3.68 -10.75 10.78
N ARG A 276 -4.34 -11.66 11.51
CA ARG A 276 -3.67 -12.60 12.44
C ARG A 276 -2.69 -13.54 11.71
N LEU A 277 -2.99 -13.92 10.46
CA LEU A 277 -2.12 -14.71 9.60
C LEU A 277 -1.05 -13.87 8.85
N GLY A 278 -1.09 -12.54 8.95
CA GLY A 278 -0.17 -11.63 8.27
C GLY A 278 -0.39 -11.47 6.76
N TYR A 279 -1.48 -12.01 6.19
CA TYR A 279 -1.73 -11.96 4.74
C TYR A 279 -2.23 -10.57 4.32
N PRO A 280 -1.61 -9.91 3.32
CA PRO A 280 -2.05 -8.60 2.83
C PRO A 280 -3.39 -8.67 2.07
N LEU A 281 -4.14 -7.57 2.05
CA LEU A 281 -5.47 -7.48 1.44
C LEU A 281 -5.55 -6.38 0.36
N GLN A 282 -6.39 -6.59 -0.65
CA GLN A 282 -6.74 -5.58 -1.68
C GLN A 282 -7.91 -4.68 -1.29
N ASN A 283 -8.68 -5.02 -0.25
CA ASN A 283 -9.91 -4.31 0.11
C ASN A 283 -9.63 -2.89 0.61
N SER A 284 -10.28 -1.90 0.01
CA SER A 284 -10.23 -0.48 0.40
C SER A 284 -11.32 -0.04 1.37
N GLU A 285 -12.12 -0.99 1.88
CA GLU A 285 -13.21 -0.77 2.83
C GLU A 285 -12.64 -0.47 4.24
N PRO A 286 -13.02 0.64 4.90
CA PRO A 286 -12.35 1.08 6.12
C PRO A 286 -12.56 0.13 7.31
N GLU A 287 -13.74 -0.48 7.43
CA GLU A 287 -14.05 -1.49 8.46
C GLU A 287 -13.20 -2.75 8.27
N VAL A 288 -13.01 -3.18 7.02
CA VAL A 288 -12.21 -4.35 6.63
C VAL A 288 -10.72 -4.08 6.93
N LEU A 289 -10.23 -2.88 6.64
CA LEU A 289 -8.85 -2.46 6.97
C LEU A 289 -8.62 -2.31 8.48
N MET A 290 -9.60 -1.79 9.23
CA MET A 290 -9.53 -1.72 10.70
C MET A 290 -9.57 -3.11 11.35
N ALA A 291 -10.40 -4.02 10.83
CA ALA A 291 -10.43 -5.42 11.26
C ALA A 291 -9.12 -6.14 10.95
N TRP A 292 -8.54 -5.94 9.76
CA TRP A 292 -7.22 -6.46 9.41
C TRP A 292 -6.12 -5.95 10.33
N LYS A 293 -6.09 -4.63 10.59
CA LYS A 293 -5.12 -4.06 11.54
C LYS A 293 -5.28 -4.66 12.94
N LYS A 294 -6.51 -4.70 13.48
CA LYS A 294 -6.82 -5.35 14.76
C LYS A 294 -6.33 -6.81 14.78
N GLY A 295 -6.53 -7.55 13.70
CA GLY A 295 -6.03 -8.92 13.56
C GLY A 295 -4.51 -9.02 13.59
N ARG A 296 -3.82 -8.12 12.90
CA ARG A 296 -2.35 -8.02 12.88
C ARG A 296 -1.77 -7.62 14.24
N ASP A 297 -2.38 -6.65 14.91
CA ASP A 297 -1.99 -6.19 16.24
C ASP A 297 -2.23 -7.27 17.32
N LEU A 298 -3.11 -8.25 17.06
CA LEU A 298 -3.38 -9.45 17.88
C LEU A 298 -2.55 -10.69 17.48
N ASN A 299 -1.60 -10.59 16.55
CA ASN A 299 -0.78 -11.72 16.13
C ASN A 299 0.31 -12.01 17.21
N PRO A 300 0.30 -13.17 17.89
CA PRO A 300 1.26 -13.46 18.96
C PRO A 300 2.66 -13.68 18.37
N GLN A 301 3.64 -12.91 18.86
CA GLN A 301 5.03 -12.95 18.42
C GLN A 301 5.99 -12.76 19.61
N LEU A 302 7.23 -13.20 19.44
CA LEU A 302 8.30 -13.00 20.42
C LEU A 302 8.63 -11.51 20.55
N LYS A 303 8.12 -10.87 21.62
CA LYS A 303 8.44 -9.47 21.92
C LYS A 303 9.92 -9.35 22.31
N ARG A 304 10.68 -8.63 21.49
CA ARG A 304 12.01 -8.09 21.81
C ARG A 304 11.89 -7.11 22.97
N ALA A 305 12.90 -7.05 23.82
CA ALA A 305 13.02 -6.03 24.85
C ALA A 305 13.71 -4.78 24.25
N VAL A 306 13.17 -3.60 24.54
CA VAL A 306 13.60 -2.31 23.97
C VAL A 306 14.02 -1.38 25.12
N VAL A 307 14.91 -0.43 24.85
CA VAL A 307 15.25 0.66 25.79
C VAL A 307 14.01 1.58 25.93
N PRO A 308 13.60 1.97 27.15
CA PRO A 308 12.51 2.94 27.32
C PRO A 308 12.91 4.29 26.74
N SER A 309 12.02 4.94 25.99
CA SER A 309 12.31 6.29 25.45
C SER A 309 12.17 7.34 26.56
N VAL A 310 13.32 7.83 27.04
CA VAL A 310 13.42 8.93 28.02
C VAL A 310 13.79 10.26 27.32
N GLU A 311 13.60 10.36 26.00
CA GLU A 311 13.96 11.53 25.17
C GLU A 311 13.40 12.87 25.69
N ARG A 312 12.27 12.82 26.42
CA ARG A 312 11.56 13.98 26.96
C ARG A 312 12.41 14.75 27.97
N GLY A 313 12.84 15.93 27.53
CA GLY A 313 13.62 16.88 28.31
C GLY A 313 15.12 16.58 28.36
N ILE A 314 15.61 15.49 27.75
CA ILE A 314 17.06 15.22 27.66
C ILE A 314 17.71 16.09 26.55
N THR A 315 16.98 16.39 25.48
CA THR A 315 17.47 17.07 24.25
C THR A 315 17.77 18.57 24.36
N GLY A 316 17.84 19.15 25.57
CA GLY A 316 17.91 20.60 25.75
C GLY A 316 16.57 21.34 25.53
N ASP A 317 15.58 20.69 24.91
CA ASP A 317 14.21 21.20 24.84
C ASP A 317 13.65 21.45 26.24
N LEU A 318 13.22 22.69 26.50
CA LEU A 318 12.41 23.03 27.67
C LEU A 318 11.23 22.06 27.80
N ALA A 319 10.82 21.77 29.04
CA ALA A 319 9.79 20.80 29.39
C ALA A 319 8.36 21.20 28.94
N VAL A 320 8.14 21.33 27.63
CA VAL A 320 6.84 21.40 26.98
C VAL A 320 6.19 20.03 27.14
N ALA A 321 5.38 19.88 28.17
CA ALA A 321 4.69 18.64 28.48
C ALA A 321 3.79 18.18 27.32
N ARG A 322 4.32 17.31 26.45
CA ARG A 322 3.54 16.43 25.56
C ARG A 322 3.08 15.23 26.40
N PRO A 323 2.05 15.43 27.23
CA PRO A 323 0.71 15.18 26.73
C PRO A 323 -0.36 16.24 27.11
N ILE A 324 0.02 17.52 27.23
CA ILE A 324 -0.91 18.64 27.49
C ILE A 324 -0.81 19.73 26.41
N ALA A 325 0.38 20.03 25.88
CA ALA A 325 0.57 21.09 24.88
C ALA A 325 -0.27 20.92 23.59
N GLU A 326 -0.61 19.68 23.21
CA GLU A 326 -1.50 19.37 22.07
C GLU A 326 -2.97 19.78 22.29
N ARG A 327 -3.32 20.36 23.45
CA ARG A 327 -4.66 20.93 23.72
C ARG A 327 -4.72 22.45 23.69
N THR A 328 -3.60 23.17 23.65
CA THR A 328 -3.58 24.65 23.66
C THR A 328 -2.49 25.29 22.78
N GLY A 329 -1.63 24.50 22.13
CA GLY A 329 -0.55 25.00 21.27
C GLY A 329 -0.89 25.08 19.78
N PRO A 330 -0.09 25.80 18.97
CA PRO A 330 -0.09 25.66 17.52
C PRO A 330 0.48 24.31 17.07
N VAL A 331 -0.20 23.63 16.14
CA VAL A 331 0.13 22.29 15.63
C VAL A 331 0.71 22.38 14.22
N GLN A 332 1.81 21.67 13.97
CA GLN A 332 2.46 21.58 12.64
C GLN A 332 1.86 20.44 11.81
N LEU A 333 1.33 20.79 10.63
CA LEU A 333 0.72 19.87 9.67
C LEU A 333 1.49 19.88 8.34
N ARG A 334 1.67 18.72 7.72
CA ARG A 334 2.11 18.58 6.33
C ARG A 334 1.02 19.11 5.40
N ALA A 335 1.39 19.86 4.36
CA ALA A 335 0.45 20.52 3.47
C ALA A 335 0.85 20.40 1.99
N ASP A 336 -0.15 20.33 1.11
CA ASP A 336 0.04 20.47 -0.35
C ASP A 336 0.52 21.90 -0.68
N PRO A 337 1.38 22.12 -1.68
CA PRO A 337 1.82 23.45 -2.10
C PRO A 337 0.68 24.46 -2.31
N LEU A 338 -0.46 24.06 -2.88
CA LEU A 338 -1.61 24.95 -3.05
C LEU A 338 -2.27 25.37 -1.73
N THR A 339 -2.11 24.57 -0.66
CA THR A 339 -2.56 24.95 0.69
C THR A 339 -1.60 25.96 1.32
N ILE A 340 -0.30 25.82 1.07
CA ILE A 340 0.74 26.75 1.54
C ILE A 340 0.59 28.11 0.85
N GLU A 341 0.36 28.14 -0.47
CA GLU A 341 0.09 29.37 -1.23
C GLU A 341 -1.15 30.15 -0.76
N GLN A 342 -2.12 29.48 -0.12
CA GLN A 342 -3.33 30.11 0.40
C GLN A 342 -3.34 30.25 1.93
N ALA A 343 -2.24 29.95 2.63
CA ALA A 343 -2.16 29.87 4.09
C ALA A 343 -2.77 31.09 4.80
N ASP A 344 -2.40 32.30 4.38
CA ASP A 344 -2.93 33.57 4.90
C ASP A 344 -4.46 33.68 4.79
N LYS A 345 -5.06 33.19 3.70
CA LYS A 345 -6.51 33.20 3.45
C LYS A 345 -7.25 32.07 4.15
N LEU A 346 -6.52 31.05 4.59
CA LEU A 346 -7.00 29.92 5.39
C LEU A 346 -6.80 30.17 6.90
N GLY A 347 -6.13 31.26 7.28
CA GLY A 347 -5.85 31.58 8.68
C GLY A 347 -4.91 30.57 9.34
N VAL A 348 -3.94 30.04 8.58
CA VAL A 348 -2.86 29.16 9.06
C VAL A 348 -1.52 29.77 8.67
N THR A 349 -0.46 29.57 9.46
CA THR A 349 0.84 30.17 9.17
C THR A 349 1.77 29.16 8.46
N PRO A 350 2.43 29.52 7.34
CA PRO A 350 3.41 28.65 6.70
C PRO A 350 4.68 28.54 7.56
N ASN A 351 5.30 27.36 7.63
CA ASN A 351 6.43 27.08 8.52
C ASN A 351 7.49 26.19 7.86
N GLY A 352 8.08 26.66 6.76
CA GLY A 352 9.10 25.94 5.99
C GLY A 352 8.52 24.90 5.01
N ASP A 353 9.41 24.11 4.41
CA ASP A 353 9.09 23.25 3.28
C ASP A 353 8.02 22.20 3.61
N GLY A 354 6.85 22.35 2.96
CA GLY A 354 5.75 21.40 3.05
C GLY A 354 4.95 21.46 4.36
N VAL A 355 5.06 22.52 5.17
CA VAL A 355 4.42 22.61 6.51
C VAL A 355 3.58 23.88 6.69
N VAL A 356 2.37 23.72 7.23
CA VAL A 356 1.55 24.81 7.80
C VAL A 356 1.33 24.60 9.29
N VAL A 357 1.00 25.67 9.99
CA VAL A 357 0.75 25.70 11.43
C VAL A 357 -0.68 26.19 11.69
N MET A 358 -1.46 25.38 12.41
CA MET A 358 -2.86 25.64 12.73
C MET A 358 -3.12 25.47 14.24
N PRO A 359 -3.96 26.29 14.90
CA PRO A 359 -4.24 26.14 16.33
C PRO A 359 -4.81 24.75 16.68
N ALA A 360 -4.39 24.16 17.80
CA ALA A 360 -4.86 22.85 18.25
C ALA A 360 -6.38 22.74 18.30
N GLU A 361 -7.09 23.79 18.72
CA GLU A 361 -8.56 23.81 18.76
C GLU A 361 -9.19 23.56 17.37
N ARG A 362 -8.64 24.19 16.32
CA ARG A 362 -9.08 23.97 14.93
C ARG A 362 -8.69 22.58 14.43
N VAL A 363 -7.49 22.08 14.75
CA VAL A 363 -7.08 20.70 14.42
C VAL A 363 -7.97 19.66 15.09
N LEU A 364 -8.34 19.87 16.36
CA LEU A 364 -9.20 18.96 17.12
C LEU A 364 -10.66 19.02 16.65
N ALA A 365 -11.18 20.22 16.35
CA ALA A 365 -12.51 20.40 15.76
C ALA A 365 -12.59 19.74 14.37
N ALA A 366 -11.60 19.96 13.50
CA ALA A 366 -11.50 19.31 12.20
C ALA A 366 -11.31 17.79 12.32
N GLY A 367 -10.53 17.31 13.29
CA GLY A 367 -10.34 15.88 13.56
C GLY A 367 -11.59 15.20 14.13
N ALA A 368 -12.44 15.91 14.88
CA ALA A 368 -13.77 15.44 15.27
C ALA A 368 -14.72 15.41 14.06
N ALA A 369 -14.86 16.55 13.36
CA ALA A 369 -15.69 16.65 12.17
C ALA A 369 -15.31 15.63 11.10
N PHE A 370 -14.03 15.34 10.86
CA PHE A 370 -13.56 14.33 9.91
C PHE A 370 -13.99 12.90 10.31
N ARG A 371 -14.13 12.58 11.60
CA ARG A 371 -14.62 11.28 12.08
C ARG A 371 -16.15 11.16 12.03
N GLU A 372 -16.85 12.28 12.23
CA GLU A 372 -18.31 12.34 12.26
C GLU A 372 -18.94 12.54 10.87
N THR A 373 -18.17 13.11 9.92
CA THR A 373 -18.61 13.37 8.54
C THR A 373 -18.68 12.07 7.74
N GLN A 374 -19.79 11.86 7.03
CA GLN A 374 -19.99 10.68 6.21
C GLN A 374 -18.92 10.55 5.11
N ASN A 375 -18.50 9.30 4.82
CA ASN A 375 -17.54 9.00 3.74
C ASN A 375 -17.93 9.59 2.37
N ALA A 376 -19.23 9.81 2.11
CA ALA A 376 -19.71 10.46 0.90
C ALA A 376 -19.32 11.96 0.85
N ALA A 377 -19.48 12.71 1.95
CA ALA A 377 -19.04 14.10 2.05
C ALA A 377 -17.50 14.22 2.06
N LEU A 378 -16.79 13.30 2.74
CA LEU A 378 -15.32 13.27 2.70
C LEU A 378 -14.77 13.04 1.28
N ARG A 379 -15.49 12.32 0.41
CA ARG A 379 -15.13 12.16 -1.01
C ARG A 379 -15.34 13.44 -1.83
N VAL A 380 -16.33 14.27 -1.48
CA VAL A 380 -16.54 15.60 -2.09
C VAL A 380 -15.44 16.56 -1.62
N LEU A 381 -15.15 16.61 -0.32
CA LEU A 381 -14.05 17.43 0.22
C LEU A 381 -12.66 17.01 -0.28
N ALA A 382 -12.46 15.73 -0.62
CA ALA A 382 -11.27 15.23 -1.32
C ALA A 382 -11.14 15.71 -2.79
N GLN A 383 -12.01 16.61 -3.25
CA GLN A 383 -11.95 17.30 -4.54
C GLN A 383 -11.94 18.84 -4.38
N ALA A 384 -11.87 19.35 -3.13
CA ALA A 384 -12.05 20.77 -2.84
C ALA A 384 -10.80 21.61 -3.16
N ASP A 385 -10.96 22.55 -4.08
CA ASP A 385 -9.99 23.57 -4.42
C ASP A 385 -10.04 24.74 -3.42
N LEU A 386 -9.14 24.72 -2.43
CA LEU A 386 -9.06 25.72 -1.36
C LEU A 386 -8.76 27.16 -1.84
N ARG A 387 -8.43 27.37 -3.12
CA ARG A 387 -8.33 28.71 -3.73
C ARG A 387 -9.70 29.36 -3.95
N LYS A 388 -10.79 28.59 -3.96
CA LYS A 388 -12.15 29.03 -4.27
C LYS A 388 -13.05 29.02 -3.01
N PRO A 389 -13.98 29.99 -2.84
CA PRO A 389 -14.78 30.11 -1.62
C PRO A 389 -15.78 28.96 -1.41
N ASP A 390 -16.26 28.39 -2.51
CA ASP A 390 -17.11 27.19 -2.60
C ASP A 390 -16.30 25.88 -2.64
N GLY A 391 -14.96 25.95 -2.66
CA GLY A 391 -14.08 24.82 -2.92
C GLY A 391 -14.17 24.24 -4.33
N GLY A 392 -14.88 24.88 -5.28
CA GLY A 392 -15.17 24.29 -6.59
C GLY A 392 -15.93 22.97 -6.55
N VAL A 393 -16.65 22.68 -5.46
CA VAL A 393 -17.38 21.42 -5.24
C VAL A 393 -18.90 21.63 -5.21
N ASP A 394 -19.66 20.55 -5.40
CA ASP A 394 -21.12 20.56 -5.28
C ASP A 394 -21.55 20.83 -3.83
N LEU A 395 -21.75 22.11 -3.51
CA LEU A 395 -22.22 22.58 -2.21
C LEU A 395 -23.66 22.12 -1.89
N GLY A 396 -24.49 21.80 -2.89
CA GLY A 396 -25.84 21.27 -2.65
C GLY A 396 -25.75 19.90 -2.01
N LYS A 397 -25.02 19.00 -2.69
CA LYS A 397 -24.73 17.65 -2.21
C LYS A 397 -23.90 17.62 -0.92
N LEU A 398 -22.95 18.55 -0.76
CA LEU A 398 -22.20 18.65 0.50
C LEU A 398 -23.09 19.11 1.66
N LYS A 399 -24.04 20.04 1.42
CA LYS A 399 -25.01 20.49 2.43
C LYS A 399 -26.00 19.40 2.85
N GLU A 400 -26.40 18.52 1.93
CA GLU A 400 -27.23 17.34 2.25
C GLU A 400 -26.48 16.33 3.13
N LEU A 401 -25.20 16.12 2.88
CA LEU A 401 -24.39 15.08 3.55
C LEU A 401 -23.67 15.56 4.82
N ALA A 402 -23.39 16.86 4.93
CA ALA A 402 -22.64 17.50 6.02
C ALA A 402 -23.01 19.00 6.14
N PRO A 403 -24.23 19.35 6.61
CA PRO A 403 -24.74 20.72 6.62
C PRO A 403 -23.90 21.70 7.46
N ASN A 404 -23.18 21.20 8.47
CA ASN A 404 -22.24 21.95 9.30
C ASN A 404 -20.97 22.41 8.57
N LEU A 405 -20.68 21.86 7.38
CA LEU A 405 -19.47 22.17 6.61
C LEU A 405 -19.72 23.23 5.51
N THR A 406 -20.98 23.56 5.22
CA THR A 406 -21.37 24.58 4.23
C THR A 406 -22.12 25.73 4.89
N ARG A 407 -21.85 26.97 4.51
CA ARG A 407 -22.56 28.14 5.02
C ARG A 407 -22.62 29.25 3.97
N ASP A 408 -23.79 29.88 3.84
CA ASP A 408 -24.00 31.12 3.07
C ASP A 408 -23.42 31.10 1.63
N GLY A 409 -23.42 29.93 0.98
CA GLY A 409 -22.90 29.72 -0.39
C GLY A 409 -21.40 29.39 -0.48
N ALA A 410 -20.75 29.08 0.64
CA ALA A 410 -19.31 28.80 0.73
C ALA A 410 -18.98 27.59 1.62
N LEU A 411 -17.73 27.12 1.55
CA LEU A 411 -17.14 26.22 2.55
C LEU A 411 -16.82 27.01 3.83
N THR A 412 -17.24 26.46 4.98
CA THR A 412 -16.87 26.98 6.31
C THR A 412 -15.38 26.85 6.58
N GLU A 413 -14.87 27.59 7.58
CA GLU A 413 -13.50 27.43 8.11
C GLU A 413 -13.25 25.96 8.51
N LEU A 414 -14.16 25.37 9.29
CA LEU A 414 -14.12 23.95 9.68
C LEU A 414 -14.01 22.99 8.48
N ALA A 415 -14.70 23.25 7.38
CA ALA A 415 -14.61 22.42 6.17
C ALA A 415 -13.24 22.51 5.47
N ARG A 416 -12.61 23.68 5.50
CA ARG A 416 -11.25 23.88 4.98
C ARG A 416 -10.24 23.19 5.88
N ASP A 417 -10.40 23.31 7.20
CA ASP A 417 -9.55 22.63 8.19
C ASP A 417 -9.64 21.11 8.08
N VAL A 418 -10.83 20.56 7.80
CA VAL A 418 -11.05 19.14 7.50
C VAL A 418 -10.26 18.68 6.26
N VAL A 419 -10.11 19.53 5.23
CA VAL A 419 -9.27 19.24 4.06
C VAL A 419 -7.78 19.29 4.43
N ILE A 420 -7.34 20.28 5.20
CA ILE A 420 -5.93 20.40 5.62
C ILE A 420 -5.52 19.19 6.49
N VAL A 421 -6.34 18.80 7.47
CA VAL A 421 -6.08 17.64 8.34
C VAL A 421 -6.19 16.31 7.60
N ARG A 422 -7.05 16.21 6.58
CA ARG A 422 -7.06 15.06 5.65
C ARG A 422 -5.73 14.96 4.89
N ASP A 423 -5.26 16.07 4.34
CA ASP A 423 -4.13 16.09 3.42
C ASP A 423 -2.79 15.87 4.16
N ASP A 424 -2.64 16.39 5.39
CA ASP A 424 -1.55 16.01 6.31
C ASP A 424 -1.47 14.49 6.46
N ARG A 425 -2.62 13.86 6.77
CA ARG A 425 -2.69 12.41 6.97
C ARG A 425 -2.37 11.65 5.69
N VAL A 426 -2.77 12.15 4.52
CA VAL A 426 -2.41 11.57 3.21
C VAL A 426 -0.91 11.67 2.96
N ILE A 427 -0.30 12.83 3.18
CA ILE A 427 1.13 13.07 2.98
C ILE A 427 1.96 12.18 3.94
N ARG A 428 1.68 12.20 5.25
CA ARG A 428 2.38 11.34 6.22
C ARG A 428 2.22 9.86 5.95
N THR A 429 1.05 9.43 5.44
CA THR A 429 0.84 8.01 5.05
C THR A 429 1.71 7.64 3.84
N ARG A 430 1.97 8.57 2.90
CA ARG A 430 2.93 8.36 1.81
C ARG A 430 4.38 8.38 2.30
N GLU A 431 4.76 9.35 3.14
CA GLU A 431 6.11 9.46 3.74
C GLU A 431 6.49 8.20 4.54
N ALA A 432 5.53 7.56 5.20
CA ALA A 432 5.73 6.34 5.99
C ALA A 432 5.72 5.03 5.17
N LEU A 433 5.60 5.09 3.84
CA LEU A 433 5.59 3.92 2.95
C LEU A 433 6.80 3.92 2.03
N GLY A 434 7.41 2.75 1.85
CA GLY A 434 8.63 2.60 1.04
C GLY A 434 8.44 3.00 -0.43
N PRO A 435 9.50 3.48 -1.09
CA PRO A 435 9.42 4.09 -2.43
C PRO A 435 8.85 3.16 -3.51
N GLU A 436 8.98 1.84 -3.34
CA GLU A 436 8.42 0.82 -4.24
C GLU A 436 6.89 0.87 -4.36
N LEU A 437 6.18 1.34 -3.32
CA LEU A 437 4.72 1.41 -3.29
C LEU A 437 4.15 2.77 -3.73
N ALA A 438 4.99 3.80 -3.81
CA ALA A 438 4.60 5.16 -4.16
C ALA A 438 3.81 5.28 -5.50
N PRO A 439 4.20 4.66 -6.63
CA PRO A 439 3.49 4.85 -7.91
C PRO A 439 2.09 4.22 -7.92
N VAL A 440 1.85 3.15 -7.16
CA VAL A 440 0.52 2.52 -7.06
C VAL A 440 -0.41 3.34 -6.14
N ILE A 441 0.14 3.88 -5.06
CA ILE A 441 -0.63 4.57 -4.01
C ILE A 441 -0.93 6.04 -4.38
N GLY A 442 -0.07 6.70 -5.16
CA GLY A 442 -0.25 8.08 -5.64
C GLY A 442 -1.48 8.31 -6.52
N VAL A 443 -2.10 7.26 -7.08
CA VAL A 443 -3.38 7.35 -7.80
C VAL A 443 -4.57 7.31 -6.83
N ALA A 444 -4.50 6.47 -5.79
CA ALA A 444 -5.60 6.25 -4.85
C ALA A 444 -5.68 7.31 -3.74
N TYR A 445 -4.54 7.70 -3.17
CA TYR A 445 -4.44 8.62 -2.03
C TYR A 445 -3.87 9.97 -2.47
N ARG A 446 -4.67 10.77 -3.17
CA ARG A 446 -4.32 12.14 -3.59
C ARG A 446 -4.71 13.21 -2.58
N THR A 447 -3.92 14.28 -2.50
CA THR A 447 -4.31 15.54 -1.84
C THR A 447 -5.45 16.22 -2.61
N ALA A 448 -6.14 17.17 -1.99
CA ALA A 448 -7.10 18.01 -2.69
C ALA A 448 -6.41 18.95 -3.69
N GLY A 449 -5.18 19.40 -3.38
CA GLY A 449 -4.37 20.25 -4.29
C GLY A 449 -3.83 19.53 -5.53
N GLU A 450 -3.51 18.22 -5.45
CA GLU A 450 -3.24 17.38 -6.63
C GLU A 450 -4.48 17.23 -7.51
N ARG A 451 -5.65 16.98 -6.88
CA ARG A 451 -6.94 16.86 -7.58
C ARG A 451 -7.36 18.16 -8.26
N ALA A 452 -7.12 19.31 -7.64
CA ALA A 452 -7.40 20.61 -8.23
C ALA A 452 -6.59 20.85 -9.51
N ARG A 453 -5.28 20.53 -9.49
CA ARG A 453 -4.39 20.65 -10.66
C ARG A 453 -4.79 19.72 -11.80
N GLU A 454 -5.06 18.45 -11.50
CA GLU A 454 -5.55 17.45 -12.47
C GLU A 454 -6.86 17.91 -13.14
N ASN A 455 -7.80 18.44 -12.36
CA ASN A 455 -9.07 18.98 -12.88
C ASN A 455 -8.84 20.21 -13.79
N GLU A 456 -7.87 21.07 -13.48
CA GLU A 456 -7.52 22.22 -14.33
C GLU A 456 -6.81 21.81 -15.63
N GLU A 457 -5.92 20.82 -15.59
CA GLU A 457 -5.29 20.25 -16.79
C GLU A 457 -6.31 19.58 -17.72
N VAL A 458 -7.26 18.83 -17.16
CA VAL A 458 -8.37 18.20 -17.90
C VAL A 458 -9.30 19.27 -18.47
N ALA A 459 -9.68 20.29 -17.70
CA ALA A 459 -10.51 21.40 -18.18
C ALA A 459 -9.81 22.18 -19.31
N ALA A 460 -8.50 22.44 -19.18
CA ALA A 460 -7.69 23.08 -20.22
C ALA A 460 -7.49 22.18 -21.46
N SER A 461 -7.52 20.86 -21.30
CA SER A 461 -7.53 19.91 -22.43
C SER A 461 -8.87 19.98 -23.19
N ILE A 462 -10.00 19.94 -22.49
CA ILE A 462 -11.35 20.05 -23.06
C ILE A 462 -11.57 21.43 -23.72
N ALA A 463 -11.09 22.51 -23.10
CA ALA A 463 -11.14 23.85 -23.68
C ALA A 463 -10.37 23.92 -25.01
N ARG A 464 -9.13 23.42 -25.05
CA ARG A 464 -8.33 23.34 -26.29
C ARG A 464 -8.97 22.44 -27.35
N ALA A 465 -9.64 21.36 -26.96
CA ALA A 465 -10.40 20.51 -27.88
C ALA A 465 -11.57 21.29 -28.51
N HIS A 466 -12.39 21.97 -27.72
CA HIS A 466 -13.49 22.79 -28.25
C HIS A 466 -13.02 24.02 -29.03
N GLU A 467 -11.85 24.58 -28.74
CA GLU A 467 -11.23 25.64 -29.55
C GLU A 467 -10.73 25.08 -30.89
N ALA A 468 -10.14 23.88 -30.92
CA ALA A 468 -9.79 23.19 -32.15
C ALA A 468 -11.03 22.81 -32.99
N GLU A 469 -12.11 22.35 -32.37
CA GLU A 469 -13.40 22.10 -33.06
C GLU A 469 -13.99 23.39 -33.66
N ARG A 470 -13.98 24.50 -32.93
CA ARG A 470 -14.43 25.81 -33.46
C ARG A 470 -13.54 26.30 -34.60
N ALA A 471 -12.22 26.14 -34.48
CA ALA A 471 -11.27 26.50 -35.55
C ALA A 471 -11.46 25.63 -36.80
N GLN A 472 -11.72 24.32 -36.63
CA GLN A 472 -12.08 23.43 -37.75
C GLN A 472 -13.43 23.79 -38.37
N GLY A 473 -14.42 24.16 -37.56
CA GLY A 473 -15.72 24.66 -38.04
C GLY A 473 -15.57 25.93 -38.88
N GLN A 474 -14.85 26.92 -38.37
CA GLN A 474 -14.57 28.17 -39.09
C GLN A 474 -13.72 27.96 -40.35
N ALA A 475 -12.75 27.02 -40.33
CA ALA A 475 -11.99 26.65 -41.52
C ALA A 475 -12.86 25.94 -42.57
N ALA A 476 -13.79 25.08 -42.15
CA ALA A 476 -14.75 24.42 -43.04
C ALA A 476 -15.76 25.40 -43.63
N GLU A 477 -16.20 26.39 -42.85
CA GLU A 477 -17.08 27.48 -43.29
C GLU A 477 -16.36 28.38 -44.32
N GLN A 478 -15.11 28.77 -44.05
CA GLN A 478 -14.27 29.51 -45.01
C GLN A 478 -13.97 28.72 -46.30
N ASP A 479 -13.73 27.41 -46.21
CA ASP A 479 -13.51 26.55 -47.39
C ASP A 479 -14.82 26.27 -48.16
N ALA A 480 -15.98 26.30 -47.49
CA ALA A 480 -17.30 26.29 -48.13
C ALA A 480 -17.57 27.63 -48.86
N ASP A 481 -17.28 28.77 -48.24
CA ASP A 481 -17.40 30.09 -48.87
C ASP A 481 -16.45 30.23 -50.06
N ALA A 482 -15.20 29.77 -49.94
CA ALA A 482 -14.22 29.74 -51.03
C ALA A 482 -14.69 28.83 -52.20
N LYS A 483 -15.38 27.73 -51.91
CA LYS A 483 -16.05 26.91 -52.94
C LYS A 483 -17.25 27.63 -53.55
N SER A 484 -18.06 28.35 -52.78
CA SER A 484 -19.19 29.14 -53.31
C SER A 484 -18.74 30.29 -54.23
N LEU A 485 -17.56 30.87 -53.96
CA LEU A 485 -16.91 31.87 -54.81
C LEU A 485 -16.35 31.20 -56.09
N ARG A 486 -15.70 30.04 -55.97
CA ARG A 486 -15.25 29.29 -57.16
C ARG A 486 -16.39 28.85 -58.07
N VAL A 487 -17.54 28.41 -57.53
CA VAL A 487 -18.70 28.05 -58.35
C VAL A 487 -19.21 29.28 -59.12
N ARG A 488 -19.40 30.42 -58.45
CA ARG A 488 -19.82 31.67 -59.10
C ARG A 488 -18.87 32.11 -60.23
N ASN A 489 -17.55 32.04 -60.00
CA ASN A 489 -16.56 32.36 -61.04
C ASN A 489 -16.60 31.37 -62.22
N VAL A 490 -16.92 30.09 -61.99
CA VAL A 490 -17.07 29.07 -63.04
C VAL A 490 -18.37 29.27 -63.81
N ASP A 491 -19.45 29.68 -63.16
CA ASP A 491 -20.72 30.04 -63.83
C ASP A 491 -20.54 31.28 -64.73
N GLU A 492 -19.82 32.31 -64.26
CA GLU A 492 -19.44 33.47 -65.09
C GLU A 492 -18.57 33.07 -66.30
N GLU A 493 -17.60 32.16 -66.13
CA GLU A 493 -16.82 31.62 -67.26
C GLU A 493 -17.69 30.79 -68.22
N LEU A 494 -18.67 30.02 -67.72
CA LEU A 494 -19.58 29.22 -68.54
C LEU A 494 -20.55 30.09 -69.35
N GLU A 495 -21.12 31.15 -68.77
CA GLU A 495 -21.91 32.14 -69.51
C GLU A 495 -21.05 32.83 -70.59
N ALA A 496 -19.81 33.22 -70.26
CA ALA A 496 -18.86 33.81 -71.21
C ALA A 496 -18.41 32.84 -72.32
N VAL A 497 -18.53 31.52 -72.12
CA VAL A 497 -18.30 30.47 -73.13
C VAL A 497 -19.56 30.18 -73.94
N ALA A 498 -20.75 30.21 -73.33
CA ALA A 498 -22.03 30.05 -74.01
C ALA A 498 -22.27 31.17 -75.04
N ALA A 499 -22.07 32.43 -74.65
CA ALA A 499 -22.14 33.58 -75.55
C ALA A 499 -21.15 33.49 -76.74
N LYS A 500 -20.00 32.83 -76.54
CA LYS A 500 -19.01 32.55 -77.61
C LYS A 500 -19.37 31.35 -78.50
N LYS A 501 -20.33 30.51 -78.11
CA LYS A 501 -20.88 29.43 -78.95
C LYS A 501 -22.03 29.93 -79.83
N GLU A 502 -23.01 30.64 -79.27
CA GLU A 502 -24.12 31.21 -80.05
C GLU A 502 -23.59 32.17 -81.13
N GLY A 503 -22.61 33.01 -80.79
CA GLY A 503 -21.91 33.88 -81.75
C GLY A 503 -21.06 33.15 -82.81
N ARG A 504 -21.03 31.82 -82.80
CA ARG A 504 -20.29 30.97 -83.74
C ARG A 504 -21.23 30.13 -84.62
N GLU A 505 -22.29 29.55 -84.05
CA GLU A 505 -23.27 28.73 -84.80
C GLU A 505 -23.98 29.55 -85.89
N VAL A 506 -24.32 30.82 -85.60
CA VAL A 506 -24.87 31.80 -86.57
C VAL A 506 -23.94 32.07 -87.77
N LYS A 507 -22.68 31.60 -87.72
CA LYS A 507 -21.67 31.81 -88.77
C LYS A 507 -21.49 30.61 -89.71
N ASP A 508 -21.84 29.41 -89.27
CA ASP A 508 -21.57 28.17 -90.00
C ASP A 508 -22.78 27.69 -90.82
N GLU A 509 -24.03 27.99 -90.41
CA GLU A 509 -25.24 27.81 -91.25
C GLU A 509 -25.15 28.53 -92.61
N LYS A 510 -24.30 29.55 -92.71
CA LYS A 510 -24.15 30.37 -93.92
C LYS A 510 -23.14 29.82 -94.95
N ARG A 511 -22.69 28.56 -94.78
CA ARG A 511 -21.68 27.91 -95.64
C ARG A 511 -22.11 26.56 -96.25
N GLU A 512 -23.31 26.08 -95.98
CA GLU A 512 -23.81 24.80 -96.52
C GLU A 512 -24.28 24.89 -98.00
N ILE A 513 -23.45 25.46 -98.88
CA ILE A 513 -23.66 25.46 -100.34
C ILE A 513 -22.33 25.21 -101.07
N LYS A 514 -21.81 23.97 -101.00
CA LYS A 514 -21.16 23.21 -102.11
C LYS A 514 -20.54 21.87 -101.65
N SER A 515 -21.29 20.80 -101.89
CA SER A 515 -20.87 19.54 -102.53
C SER A 515 -19.39 19.12 -102.55
N GLU A 516 -19.14 17.91 -102.01
CA GLU A 516 -18.17 16.88 -102.48
C GLU A 516 -16.65 17.23 -102.30
N GLU A 517 -15.70 16.29 -102.15
CA GLU A 517 -15.55 14.96 -102.77
C GLU A 517 -14.58 14.01 -101.98
N VAL A 518 -14.93 12.72 -101.84
CA VAL A 518 -14.06 11.50 -101.83
C VAL A 518 -12.91 11.23 -100.78
N ALA A 519 -12.77 9.93 -100.47
CA ALA A 519 -11.58 9.14 -100.02
C ALA A 519 -11.32 8.77 -98.53
N LEU A 520 -11.05 7.46 -98.38
CA LEU A 520 -10.53 6.67 -97.25
C LEU A 520 -8.99 6.43 -97.46
N PRO A 521 -8.28 5.56 -96.69
CA PRO A 521 -8.12 5.45 -95.23
C PRO A 521 -6.61 5.36 -94.79
N GLY A 522 -6.30 5.21 -93.50
CA GLY A 522 -4.94 4.83 -93.04
C GLY A 522 -4.77 4.69 -91.51
N PRO A 523 -4.24 3.55 -90.96
CA PRO A 523 -4.20 3.31 -89.50
C PRO A 523 -2.82 3.23 -88.82
N ALA A 524 -2.83 3.51 -87.50
CA ALA A 524 -2.03 2.95 -86.39
C ALA A 524 -0.48 2.90 -86.40
N VAL A 525 0.15 3.51 -85.37
CA VAL A 525 1.53 3.22 -84.89
C VAL A 525 1.58 3.28 -83.34
N PHE A 526 2.46 2.48 -82.72
CA PHE A 526 2.60 2.25 -81.26
C PHE A 526 3.98 2.72 -80.73
N ARG A 527 4.10 3.18 -79.46
CA ARG A 527 5.36 3.39 -78.67
C ARG A 527 5.07 3.86 -77.22
N SER A 528 6.04 4.01 -76.30
CA SER A 528 6.80 2.97 -75.56
C SER A 528 8.09 3.55 -74.89
N GLY A 529 8.13 3.68 -73.55
CA GLY A 529 9.27 4.16 -72.73
C GLY A 529 8.78 4.73 -71.38
N ARG A 530 9.36 4.54 -70.17
CA ARG A 530 10.70 4.12 -69.65
C ARG A 530 11.78 5.23 -69.80
N THR A 531 12.57 5.69 -68.82
CA THR A 531 12.86 5.40 -67.36
C THR A 531 12.62 6.67 -66.47
N GLY A 532 12.92 6.80 -65.16
CA GLY A 532 13.32 5.87 -64.07
C GLY A 532 14.69 6.15 -63.37
N LYS A 533 14.71 6.78 -62.17
CA LYS A 533 15.84 6.97 -61.21
C LYS A 533 15.32 7.45 -59.81
N THR A 534 15.65 6.85 -58.64
CA THR A 534 16.80 7.05 -57.68
C THR A 534 16.94 8.45 -57.05
N MET A 535 17.30 8.69 -55.77
CA MET A 535 17.40 7.92 -54.49
C MET A 535 17.86 8.89 -53.37
N ASP A 536 17.39 8.78 -52.12
CA ASP A 536 18.03 9.19 -50.82
C ASP A 536 17.01 9.04 -49.65
N MET A 537 17.31 9.15 -48.34
CA MET A 537 18.34 8.58 -47.43
C MET A 537 18.16 9.23 -46.03
N GLY A 538 18.47 8.53 -44.92
CA GLY A 538 18.33 9.03 -43.54
C GLY A 538 16.88 9.02 -43.01
N GLN A 539 16.51 8.55 -41.81
CA GLN A 539 17.23 8.14 -40.59
C GLN A 539 17.77 9.28 -39.68
N GLY A 540 17.56 9.11 -38.37
CA GLY A 540 17.48 10.19 -37.35
C GLY A 540 16.02 10.31 -36.88
N ILE A 541 15.66 10.53 -35.60
CA ILE A 541 16.35 11.01 -34.37
C ILE A 541 15.87 10.11 -33.20
N GLY A 542 16.55 9.90 -32.07
CA GLY A 542 17.88 10.38 -31.64
C GLY A 542 17.85 10.98 -30.22
N LEU A 543 18.19 10.16 -29.22
CA LEU A 543 18.14 10.40 -27.75
C LEU A 543 16.72 10.43 -27.14
#